data_AF-A0A8S3HW51-F1
#
_entry.id   AF-A0A8S3HW51-F1
#
_cell.length_a   1.000
_cell.length_b   1.000
_cell.length_c   1.000
_cell.angle_alpha   90.00
_cell.angle_beta   90.00
_cell.angle_gamma   90.00
#
_symmetry.space_group_name_H-M   'P 1'
#
loop_
_entity.id
_entity.type
_entity.pdbx_description
1 polymer ?
#
loop_
_entity_poly.entity_id
_entity_poly.type
_entity_poly.pdbx_seq_one_letter_code
_entity_poly.pdbx_strand_id
1 'polypeptide(L)'
;MTDLAYILYAFRKQLFINWPYWLVFLPLFIWKFLAIIGAIIGICAYCCIRTRNRERNSPIQCRALFFNLIETILLLVFEILVCYNLDQPRDSEYHLTWIICFLPLIILSIMSVFTYVWLLRHGRSWEIQALFVVNILQFIFFALKLDNSIITWHYA
;
A
#
# COMPACT_ATOMS: atom_id res chain seq x y z
N MET A 1 -9.23 -11.57 15.97
CA MET A 1 -8.92 -10.31 15.23
C MET A 1 -9.66 -10.25 13.90
N THR A 2 -9.78 -11.39 13.22
CA THR A 2 -10.77 -11.68 12.16
C THR A 2 -12.22 -11.42 12.61
N ASP A 3 -12.54 -11.65 13.88
CA ASP A 3 -13.92 -11.58 14.39
C ASP A 3 -14.47 -10.15 14.44
N LEU A 4 -13.62 -9.16 14.75
CA LEU A 4 -14.02 -7.75 14.71
C LEU A 4 -14.33 -7.28 13.29
N ALA A 5 -13.58 -7.76 12.30
CA ALA A 5 -13.82 -7.44 10.90
C ALA A 5 -15.15 -8.05 10.39
N TYR A 6 -15.45 -9.30 10.79
CA TYR A 6 -16.73 -9.94 10.47
C TYR A 6 -17.91 -9.27 11.19
N ILE A 7 -17.75 -8.83 12.44
CA ILE A 7 -18.79 -8.12 13.19
C ILE A 7 -19.06 -6.74 12.59
N LEU A 8 -18.04 -5.99 12.19
CA LEU A 8 -18.18 -4.70 11.49
C LEU A 8 -18.83 -4.86 10.11
N TYR A 9 -18.48 -5.94 9.37
CA TYR A 9 -19.11 -6.26 8.09
C TYR A 9 -20.57 -6.70 8.24
N ALA A 10 -20.88 -7.48 9.28
CA ALA A 10 -22.26 -7.87 9.60
C ALA A 10 -23.10 -6.66 10.03
N PHE A 11 -22.52 -5.73 10.80
CA PHE A 11 -23.19 -4.48 11.18
C PHE A 11 -23.51 -3.57 9.98
N ARG A 12 -22.65 -3.55 8.96
CA ARG A 12 -22.89 -2.82 7.69
C ARG A 12 -24.17 -3.29 6.98
N LYS A 13 -24.54 -4.56 7.11
CA LYS A 13 -25.73 -5.11 6.42
C LYS A 13 -27.05 -4.77 7.11
N GLN A 14 -27.04 -4.32 8.37
CA GLN A 14 -28.25 -4.22 9.20
C GLN A 14 -28.74 -2.79 9.51
N LEU A 15 -27.95 -1.73 9.25
CA LEU A 15 -28.39 -0.36 9.50
C LEU A 15 -28.26 0.53 8.25
N PHE A 16 -29.35 1.27 7.96
CA PHE A 16 -29.56 2.29 6.92
C PHE A 16 -28.64 3.52 7.05
N ILE A 17 -27.34 3.33 7.23
CA ILE A 17 -26.42 4.40 7.53
C ILE A 17 -25.23 4.30 6.56
N ASN A 18 -25.22 5.20 5.58
CA ASN A 18 -24.18 5.35 4.56
C ASN A 18 -22.86 5.74 5.23
N TRP A 19 -22.10 4.78 5.75
CA TRP A 19 -20.76 5.06 6.25
C TRP A 19 -19.83 5.32 5.07
N PRO A 20 -19.07 6.43 5.09
CA PRO A 20 -18.13 6.71 4.02
C PRO A 20 -17.07 5.60 3.98
N TYR A 21 -16.71 5.15 2.79
CA TYR A 21 -15.71 4.09 2.60
C TYR A 21 -14.39 4.42 3.31
N TRP A 22 -14.07 5.70 3.45
CA TRP A 22 -12.99 6.25 4.26
C TRP A 22 -12.87 5.65 5.67
N LEU A 23 -13.99 5.39 6.34
CA LEU A 23 -13.94 4.90 7.72
C LEU A 23 -13.58 3.40 7.81
N VAL A 24 -13.91 2.62 6.77
CA VAL A 24 -13.52 1.21 6.69
C VAL A 24 -12.00 1.06 6.52
N PHE A 25 -11.40 1.99 5.79
CA PHE A 25 -9.95 2.04 5.56
C PHE A 25 -9.16 2.80 6.63
N LEU A 26 -9.85 3.46 7.58
CA LEU A 26 -9.23 4.24 8.66
C LEU A 26 -8.12 3.51 9.44
N PRO A 27 -8.27 2.23 9.88
CA PRO A 27 -7.19 1.53 10.56
C PRO A 27 -5.94 1.34 9.70
N LEU A 28 -6.10 1.15 8.38
CA LEU A 28 -4.99 1.02 7.43
C LEU A 28 -4.28 2.36 7.21
N PHE A 29 -5.04 3.46 7.09
CA PHE A 29 -4.48 4.81 7.03
C PHE A 29 -3.63 5.13 8.25
N ILE A 30 -4.13 4.88 9.46
CA ILE A 30 -3.39 5.14 10.71
C ILE A 30 -2.04 4.41 10.70
N TRP A 31 -2.02 3.15 10.31
CA TRP A 31 -0.79 2.35 10.28
C TRP A 31 0.23 2.90 9.27
N LYS A 32 -0.22 3.32 8.09
CA LYS A 32 0.65 3.91 7.06
C LYS A 32 1.19 5.28 7.46
N PHE A 33 0.36 6.14 8.06
CA PHE A 33 0.83 7.42 8.61
C PHE A 33 1.86 7.21 9.71
N LEU A 34 1.64 6.24 10.61
CA LEU A 34 2.60 5.88 11.64
C LEU A 34 3.93 5.41 11.03
N ALA A 35 3.88 4.58 9.99
CA ALA A 35 5.07 4.12 9.27
C ALA A 35 5.83 5.28 8.58
N ILE A 36 5.12 6.21 7.95
CA ILE A 36 5.71 7.40 7.32
C ILE A 36 6.38 8.30 8.37
N ILE A 37 5.70 8.56 9.49
CA ILE A 37 6.27 9.34 10.60
C ILE A 37 7.53 8.67 11.15
N GLY A 38 7.49 7.35 11.39
CA GLY A 38 8.64 6.59 11.86
C GLY A 38 9.83 6.69 10.90
N ALA A 39 9.59 6.65 9.59
CA ALA A 39 10.65 6.76 8.60
C ALA A 39 11.16 8.20 8.44
N ILE A 40 10.30 9.23 8.55
CA ILE A 40 10.75 10.63 8.60
C ILE A 40 11.62 10.86 9.84
N ILE A 41 11.21 10.37 11.01
CA ILE A 41 12.02 10.45 12.23
C ILE A 41 13.34 9.72 12.03
N GLY A 42 13.34 8.55 11.38
CA GLY A 42 14.56 7.80 11.04
C GLY A 42 15.52 8.58 10.13
N ILE A 43 15.01 9.27 9.10
CA ILE A 43 15.82 10.13 8.22
C ILE A 43 16.31 11.37 8.99
N CYS A 44 15.46 12.03 9.76
CA CYS A 44 15.81 13.21 10.53
C CYS A 44 16.87 12.87 11.58
N ALA A 45 16.68 11.80 12.35
CA ALA A 45 17.65 11.30 13.32
C ALA A 45 18.97 10.92 12.62
N TYR A 46 18.90 10.29 11.45
CA TYR A 46 20.09 10.01 10.63
C TYR A 46 20.84 11.30 10.26
N CYS A 47 20.14 12.32 9.77
CA CYS A 47 20.75 13.61 9.42
C CYS A 47 21.35 14.30 10.64
N CYS A 48 20.69 14.25 11.80
CA CYS A 48 21.16 14.89 13.04
C CYS A 48 22.34 14.15 13.70
N ILE A 49 22.33 12.81 13.76
CA ILE A 49 23.40 11.99 14.36
C ILE A 49 24.64 11.93 13.46
N ARG A 50 24.48 11.97 12.14
CA ARG A 50 25.57 11.90 11.16
C ARG A 50 26.61 13.02 11.30
N THR A 51 26.22 14.16 11.86
CA THR A 51 27.15 15.27 12.16
C THR A 51 28.17 14.91 13.25
N ARG A 52 27.93 13.84 14.05
CA ARG A 52 28.77 13.47 15.19
C ARG A 52 29.61 12.21 14.99
N ASN A 53 29.10 11.15 14.34
CA ASN A 53 29.83 9.88 14.18
C ASN A 53 29.89 9.43 12.71
N ARG A 54 31.11 9.35 12.16
CA ARG A 54 31.40 8.91 10.77
C ARG A 54 31.51 7.38 10.69
N GLU A 55 30.41 6.67 10.95
CA GLU A 55 30.36 5.22 10.74
C GLU A 55 30.10 4.85 9.28
N ARG A 56 30.87 3.89 8.77
CA ARG A 56 30.98 3.50 7.35
C ARG A 56 29.73 2.79 6.79
N ASN A 57 28.86 2.24 7.64
CA ASN A 57 27.64 1.51 7.26
C ASN A 57 26.36 2.37 7.23
N SER A 58 26.48 3.64 7.63
CA SER A 58 25.38 4.60 7.71
C SER A 58 24.65 4.89 6.38
N PRO A 59 25.30 4.99 5.18
CA PRO A 59 24.57 5.40 3.97
C PRO A 59 23.66 4.31 3.39
N ILE A 60 23.97 3.03 3.63
CA ILE A 60 23.19 1.89 3.11
C ILE A 60 21.85 1.80 3.84
N GLN A 61 21.84 2.01 5.16
CA GLN A 61 20.61 2.03 5.96
C GLN A 61 19.71 3.21 5.58
N CYS A 62 20.29 4.39 5.35
CA CYS A 62 19.56 5.56 4.87
C CYS A 62 18.90 5.29 3.51
N ARG A 63 19.64 4.72 2.54
CA ARG A 63 19.10 4.34 1.22
C ARG A 63 17.96 3.32 1.32
N ALA A 64 18.10 2.32 2.19
CA ALA A 64 17.03 1.34 2.44
C ALA A 64 15.77 2.00 3.03
N LEU A 65 15.94 2.99 3.91
CA LEU A 65 14.83 3.74 4.51
C LEU A 65 14.07 4.55 3.44
N PHE A 66 14.79 5.14 2.47
CA PHE A 66 14.17 5.82 1.32
C PHE A 66 13.33 4.87 0.44
N PHE A 67 13.84 3.67 0.13
CA PHE A 67 13.06 2.70 -0.65
C PHE A 67 11.78 2.28 0.08
N ASN A 68 11.86 2.01 1.38
CA ASN A 68 10.68 1.68 2.20
C ASN A 68 9.66 2.84 2.26
N LEU A 69 10.13 4.09 2.34
CA LEU A 69 9.27 5.28 2.29
C LEU A 69 8.51 5.38 0.97
N ILE A 70 9.20 5.21 -0.15
CA ILE A 70 8.60 5.28 -1.49
C ILE A 70 7.53 4.19 -1.64
N GLU A 71 7.83 2.95 -1.23
CA GLU A 71 6.88 1.84 -1.26
C GLU A 71 5.63 2.11 -0.41
N THR A 72 5.82 2.69 0.79
CA THR A 72 4.71 3.04 1.69
C THR A 72 3.84 4.17 1.12
N ILE A 73 4.44 5.17 0.48
CA ILE A 73 3.71 6.27 -0.18
C ILE A 73 2.91 5.75 -1.37
N LEU A 74 3.49 4.89 -2.21
CA LEU A 74 2.78 4.28 -3.34
C LEU A 74 1.57 3.45 -2.87
N LEU A 75 1.71 2.71 -1.77
CA LEU A 75 0.60 1.99 -1.14
C LEU A 75 -0.46 2.92 -0.55
N LEU A 76 -0.09 4.10 -0.05
CA LEU A 76 -1.04 5.10 0.44
C LEU A 76 -1.83 5.70 -0.73
N VAL A 77 -1.15 6.05 -1.84
CA VAL A 77 -1.77 6.58 -3.06
C VAL A 77 -2.78 5.58 -3.62
N PHE A 78 -2.42 4.31 -3.72
CA PHE A 78 -3.34 3.24 -4.13
C PHE A 78 -4.64 3.25 -3.30
N GLU A 79 -4.52 3.28 -1.98
CA GLU A 79 -5.66 3.22 -1.07
C GLU A 79 -6.57 4.45 -1.19
N ILE A 80 -5.99 5.64 -1.37
CA ILE A 80 -6.74 6.87 -1.63
C ILE A 80 -7.51 6.76 -2.96
N LEU A 81 -6.86 6.27 -4.02
CA LEU A 81 -7.51 6.10 -5.33
C LEU A 81 -8.67 5.10 -5.25
N VAL A 82 -8.51 4.00 -4.53
CA VAL A 82 -9.58 3.01 -4.31
C VAL A 82 -10.72 3.60 -3.49
N CYS A 83 -10.43 4.34 -2.41
CA CYS A 83 -11.47 5.03 -1.64
C CYS A 83 -12.24 6.02 -2.50
N TYR A 84 -11.54 6.80 -3.32
CA TYR A 84 -12.13 7.77 -4.22
C TYR A 84 -13.02 7.12 -5.29
N ASN A 85 -12.57 6.00 -5.88
CA ASN A 85 -13.36 5.29 -6.89
C ASN A 85 -14.58 4.56 -6.29
N LEU A 86 -14.52 4.15 -5.02
CA LEU A 86 -15.64 3.52 -4.30
C LEU A 86 -16.70 4.53 -3.83
N ASP A 87 -16.30 5.76 -3.53
CA ASP A 87 -17.18 6.83 -3.05
C ASP A 87 -17.94 7.52 -4.19
N GLN A 88 -17.47 7.38 -5.44
CA GLN A 88 -18.12 7.94 -6.61
C GLN A 88 -19.43 7.19 -6.96
N PRO A 89 -20.56 7.91 -7.16
CA PRO A 89 -21.82 7.29 -7.59
C PRO A 89 -21.67 6.68 -8.99
N ARG A 90 -22.26 5.50 -9.18
CA ARG A 90 -22.15 4.68 -10.41
C ARG A 90 -22.66 5.38 -11.69
N ASP A 91 -23.40 6.48 -11.57
CA ASP A 91 -24.01 7.22 -12.69
C ASP A 91 -23.21 8.45 -13.13
N SER A 92 -22.05 8.71 -12.53
CA SER A 92 -21.17 9.81 -12.97
C SER A 92 -20.36 9.42 -14.20
N GLU A 93 -20.41 10.26 -15.24
CA GLU A 93 -19.72 10.15 -16.54
C GLU A 93 -18.17 10.06 -16.47
N TYR A 94 -17.61 10.18 -15.26
CA TYR A 94 -16.19 10.17 -14.93
C TYR A 94 -15.81 9.00 -14.01
N HIS A 95 -16.33 7.81 -14.27
CA HIS A 95 -15.86 6.60 -13.58
C HIS A 95 -14.39 6.36 -13.95
N LEU A 96 -13.50 6.49 -12.97
CA LEU A 96 -12.10 6.14 -13.15
C LEU A 96 -12.02 4.64 -13.43
N THR A 97 -11.50 4.27 -14.61
CA THR A 97 -11.25 2.88 -14.95
C THR A 97 -10.42 2.24 -13.84
N TRP A 98 -10.82 1.06 -13.37
CA TRP A 98 -10.15 0.35 -12.28
C TRP A 98 -8.65 0.21 -12.49
N ILE A 99 -8.20 0.10 -13.74
CA ILE A 99 -6.79 0.11 -14.13
C ILE A 99 -5.99 1.33 -13.61
N ILE A 100 -6.60 2.52 -13.54
CA ILE A 100 -5.95 3.73 -13.01
C ILE A 100 -5.76 3.62 -11.50
N CYS A 101 -6.75 3.05 -10.80
CA CYS A 101 -6.63 2.76 -9.37
C CYS A 101 -5.52 1.76 -9.09
N PHE A 102 -5.27 0.80 -9.99
CA PHE A 102 -4.23 -0.21 -9.83
C PHE A 102 -2.85 0.21 -10.37
N LEU A 103 -2.74 1.32 -11.09
CA LEU A 103 -1.46 1.82 -11.61
C LEU A 103 -0.36 2.00 -10.54
N PRO A 104 -0.65 2.55 -9.34
CA PRO A 104 0.35 2.67 -8.28
C PRO A 104 0.91 1.31 -7.82
N LEU A 105 0.11 0.24 -7.87
CA LEU A 105 0.57 -1.12 -7.53
C LEU A 105 1.52 -1.69 -8.58
N ILE A 106 1.30 -1.39 -9.87
CA ILE A 106 2.21 -1.80 -10.95
C ILE A 106 3.58 -1.15 -10.74
N ILE A 107 3.60 0.15 -10.44
CA ILE A 107 4.84 0.90 -10.14
C ILE A 107 5.49 0.35 -8.88
N LEU A 108 4.71 0.06 -7.84
CA LEU A 108 5.18 -0.52 -6.59
C LEU A 108 5.87 -1.87 -6.82
N SER A 109 5.30 -2.75 -7.65
CA SER A 109 5.88 -4.06 -7.97
C SER A 109 7.27 -3.95 -8.61
N ILE A 110 7.42 -3.05 -9.60
CA ILE A 110 8.70 -2.78 -10.26
C ILE A 110 9.72 -2.25 -9.24
N MET A 111 9.30 -1.33 -8.37
CA MET A 111 10.14 -0.77 -7.30
C MET A 111 10.58 -1.81 -6.28
N SER A 112 9.70 -2.75 -5.92
CA SER A 112 10.03 -3.82 -4.97
C SER A 112 11.00 -4.84 -5.55
N VAL A 113 10.89 -5.18 -6.84
CA VAL A 113 11.91 -6.00 -7.53
C VAL A 113 13.26 -5.28 -7.55
N PHE A 114 13.27 -3.98 -7.86
CA PHE A 114 14.50 -3.18 -7.85
C PHE A 114 15.15 -3.17 -6.46
N THR A 115 14.34 -2.96 -5.41
CA THR A 115 14.84 -2.90 -4.03
C THR A 115 15.30 -4.27 -3.55
N TYR A 116 14.64 -5.36 -3.96
CA TYR A 116 15.11 -6.72 -3.72
C TYR A 116 16.49 -6.99 -4.36
N VAL A 117 16.67 -6.68 -5.65
CA VAL A 117 17.97 -6.83 -6.34
C VAL A 117 19.05 -5.97 -5.67
N TRP A 118 18.70 -4.75 -5.28
CA TRP A 118 19.60 -3.86 -4.56
C TRP A 118 20.00 -4.46 -3.20
N LEU A 119 19.06 -5.05 -2.47
CA LEU A 119 19.28 -5.66 -1.16
C LEU A 119 20.17 -6.91 -1.25
N LEU A 120 19.97 -7.75 -2.27
CA LEU A 120 20.84 -8.90 -2.58
C LEU A 120 22.29 -8.47 -2.75
N ARG A 121 22.52 -7.35 -3.46
CA ARG A 121 23.86 -6.83 -3.69
C ARG A 121 24.54 -6.31 -2.42
N HIS A 122 23.78 -5.92 -1.40
CA HIS A 122 24.30 -5.36 -0.15
C HIS A 122 24.31 -6.37 1.01
N GLY A 123 24.02 -7.65 0.76
CA GLY A 123 24.19 -8.74 1.73
C GLY A 123 23.27 -8.69 2.95
N ARG A 124 22.11 -8.03 2.83
CA ARG A 124 21.13 -7.87 3.92
C ARG A 124 20.01 -8.92 3.79
N SER A 125 19.36 -9.25 4.92
CA SER A 125 18.27 -10.23 5.02
C SER A 125 17.18 -9.98 3.96
N TRP A 126 17.10 -10.86 2.97
CA TRP A 126 16.31 -10.70 1.74
C TRP A 126 14.95 -11.41 1.76
N GLU A 127 14.76 -12.34 2.70
CA GLU A 127 13.57 -13.20 2.84
C GLU A 127 12.26 -12.40 2.91
N ILE A 128 12.21 -11.39 3.78
CA ILE A 128 11.00 -10.59 4.01
C ILE A 128 10.64 -9.75 2.77
N GLN A 129 11.66 -9.27 2.05
CA GLN A 129 11.47 -8.45 0.85
C GLN A 129 11.00 -9.31 -0.34
N ALA A 130 11.49 -10.55 -0.45
CA ALA A 130 11.01 -11.51 -1.45
C ALA A 130 9.54 -11.87 -1.23
N LEU A 131 9.14 -12.14 0.02
CA LEU A 131 7.73 -12.39 0.37
C LEU A 131 6.83 -11.19 0.05
N PHE A 132 7.32 -9.96 0.24
CA PHE A 132 6.60 -8.73 -0.09
C PHE A 132 6.38 -8.58 -1.61
N VAL A 133 7.41 -8.81 -2.42
CA VAL A 133 7.32 -8.78 -3.90
C VAL A 133 6.29 -9.79 -4.40
N VAL A 134 6.35 -11.03 -3.90
CA VAL A 134 5.41 -12.10 -4.30
C VAL A 134 3.97 -11.73 -3.93
N ASN A 135 3.75 -11.18 -2.73
CA ASN A 135 2.43 -10.73 -2.31
C ASN A 135 1.87 -9.62 -3.19
N ILE A 136 2.66 -8.58 -3.51
CA ILE A 136 2.21 -7.50 -4.41
C ILE A 136 1.90 -8.04 -5.81
N LEU A 137 2.73 -8.96 -6.32
CA LEU A 137 2.51 -9.57 -7.62
C LEU A 137 1.20 -10.37 -7.66
N GLN A 138 0.88 -11.09 -6.58
CA GLN A 138 -0.39 -11.80 -6.43
C GLN A 138 -1.58 -10.84 -6.39
N PHE A 139 -1.46 -9.68 -5.73
CA PHE A 139 -2.49 -8.64 -5.75
C PHE A 139 -2.70 -8.04 -7.14
N ILE A 140 -1.65 -7.91 -7.95
CA ILE A 140 -1.76 -7.44 -9.35
C ILE A 140 -2.50 -8.46 -10.22
N PHE A 141 -2.17 -9.75 -10.10
CA PHE A 141 -2.91 -10.78 -10.84
C PHE A 141 -4.38 -10.85 -10.43
N PHE A 142 -4.67 -10.66 -9.15
CA PHE A 142 -6.05 -10.55 -8.66
C PHE A 142 -6.76 -9.32 -9.24
N ALA A 143 -6.10 -8.16 -9.27
CA ALA A 143 -6.64 -6.93 -9.83
C ALA A 143 -6.91 -7.04 -11.35
N LEU A 144 -5.96 -7.60 -12.11
CA LEU A 144 -6.12 -7.85 -13.56
C LEU A 144 -7.21 -8.88 -13.85
N LYS A 145 -7.37 -9.88 -12.97
CA LYS A 145 -8.50 -10.82 -13.06
C LYS A 145 -9.83 -10.12 -12.77
N LEU A 146 -9.84 -9.19 -11.82
CA LEU A 146 -11.03 -8.40 -11.50
C LEU A 146 -11.45 -7.51 -12.68
N ASP A 147 -10.47 -6.87 -13.33
CA ASP A 147 -10.64 -5.99 -14.49
C ASP A 147 -11.13 -6.77 -15.74
N ASN A 148 -10.75 -8.04 -15.89
CA ASN A 148 -11.29 -8.95 -16.91
C ASN A 148 -12.61 -9.64 -16.49
N SER A 149 -13.09 -9.45 -15.26
CA SER A 149 -14.32 -10.04 -14.73
C SER A 149 -15.48 -9.06 -14.64
N ILE A 150 -15.58 -8.14 -15.61
CA ILE A 150 -16.82 -7.43 -15.95
C ILE A 150 -17.80 -8.42 -16.62
N ILE A 151 -17.96 -9.61 -16.03
CA ILE A 151 -19.12 -10.46 -16.25
C ILE A 151 -20.15 -9.93 -15.27
N THR A 152 -21.19 -9.31 -15.82
CA THR A 152 -22.44 -9.01 -15.15
C THR A 152 -22.82 -10.19 -14.26
N TRP A 153 -22.84 -10.00 -12.94
CA TRP A 153 -23.59 -10.89 -12.06
C TRP A 153 -25.06 -10.66 -12.37
N HIS A 154 -25.56 -11.31 -13.42
CA HIS A 154 -26.98 -11.52 -13.62
C HIS A 154 -27.35 -12.65 -12.67
N TYR A 155 -27.89 -12.29 -11.51
CA TYR A 155 -28.67 -13.25 -10.72
C TYR A 155 -29.87 -13.61 -11.60
N ALA A 156 -29.94 -14.88 -11.98
CA ALA A 156 -31.16 -15.49 -12.51
C ALA A 156 -32.09 -15.82 -11.34
#